data_AF-A0A1W1CAF0-F1
#
_entry.id   AF-A0A1W1CAF0-F1
#
_cell.length_a   1.000
_cell.length_b   1.000
_cell.length_c   1.000
_cell.angle_alpha   90.00
_cell.angle_beta   90.00
_cell.angle_gamma   90.00
#
_symmetry.space_group_name_H-M   'P 1'
#
loop_
_entity.id
_entity.type
_entity.pdbx_description
1 polymer ?
#
loop_
_entity_poly.entity_id
_entity_poly.type
_entity_poly.pdbx_seq_one_letter_code
_entity_poly.pdbx_strand_id
1 'polypeptide(L)'
;MAFEPNRRSKYFRYELKHLLLLSKKEKFNPKNVKSSYAGAIGLGQFMPSSYDLFAVDFNKDGRRSIQTTSDAIASIANYFKKNGWRKGEVVATRVSYKGDRYNKRKTGYKHKYSRNSLVGITPYNKLWSYNGKVRLIKLDRKNYDELWYGAKNFYVITRYNHSSYYAMAVHQLAQKIKNSYKHTYGNILR
;
A
#
# COMPACT_ATOMS: atom_id res chain seq x y z
N MET A 1 23.28 10.13 1.77
CA MET A 1 22.38 9.57 2.82
C MET A 1 23.02 8.49 3.69
N ALA A 2 23.75 7.52 3.14
CA ALA A 2 24.39 6.45 3.94
C ALA A 2 25.58 6.95 4.77
N PHE A 3 26.33 7.92 4.25
CA PHE A 3 27.57 8.44 4.84
C PHE A 3 27.39 9.77 5.57
N GLU A 4 26.45 10.60 5.13
CA GLU A 4 26.12 11.87 5.80
C GLU A 4 25.51 11.67 7.19
N PRO A 5 25.84 12.54 8.17
CA PRO A 5 25.18 12.57 9.48
C PRO A 5 23.67 12.82 9.34
N ASN A 6 22.86 11.79 9.57
CA ASN A 6 21.41 11.91 9.65
C ASN A 6 20.80 10.74 10.44
N ARG A 7 19.55 10.94 10.92
CA ARG A 7 18.80 9.96 11.74
C ARG A 7 18.57 8.61 11.05
N ARG A 8 18.71 8.51 9.73
CA ARG A 8 18.45 7.32 8.92
C ARG A 8 19.70 6.74 8.27
N SER A 9 20.90 7.23 8.59
CA SER A 9 22.15 6.79 7.96
C SER A 9 22.37 5.27 8.06
N LYS A 10 22.05 4.66 9.21
CA LYS A 10 22.07 3.19 9.40
C LYS A 10 21.15 2.45 8.42
N TYR A 11 19.92 2.94 8.23
CA TYR A 11 18.97 2.37 7.26
C TYR A 11 19.50 2.50 5.84
N PHE A 12 20.01 3.66 5.46
CA PHE A 12 20.52 3.86 4.09
C PHE A 12 21.83 3.10 3.82
N ARG A 13 22.66 2.83 4.83
CA ARG A 13 23.80 1.90 4.70
C ARG A 13 23.34 0.47 4.43
N TYR A 14 22.28 0.02 5.11
CA TYR A 14 21.67 -1.27 4.86
C TYR A 14 21.14 -1.37 3.42
N GLU A 15 20.40 -0.36 2.95
CA GLU A 15 19.89 -0.33 1.56
C GLU A 15 21.01 -0.25 0.51
N LEU A 16 22.07 0.53 0.78
CA LEU A 16 23.24 0.59 -0.10
C LEU A 16 23.94 -0.76 -0.21
N LYS A 17 24.10 -1.49 0.90
CA LYS A 17 24.64 -2.85 0.89
C LYS A 17 23.80 -3.76 -0.02
N HIS A 18 22.47 -3.72 0.12
CA HIS A 18 21.56 -4.51 -0.72
C HIS A 18 21.70 -4.15 -2.20
N LEU A 19 21.80 -2.86 -2.54
CA LEU A 19 22.01 -2.42 -3.93
C LEU A 19 23.30 -2.99 -4.53
N LEU A 20 24.41 -2.98 -3.78
CA LEU A 20 25.71 -3.48 -4.26
C LEU A 20 25.72 -5.01 -4.39
N LEU A 21 25.08 -5.72 -3.47
CA LEU A 21 24.90 -7.17 -3.58
C LEU A 21 24.03 -7.53 -4.78
N LEU A 22 22.96 -6.77 -4.97
CA LEU A 22 22.06 -6.92 -6.11
C LEU A 22 22.78 -6.67 -7.44
N SER A 23 23.58 -5.60 -7.53
CA SER A 23 24.33 -5.28 -8.75
C SER A 23 25.34 -6.36 -9.12
N LYS A 24 25.98 -6.98 -8.12
CA LYS A 24 26.85 -8.13 -8.32
C LYS A 24 26.06 -9.35 -8.82
N LYS A 25 24.92 -9.66 -8.21
CA LYS A 25 24.08 -10.83 -8.55
C LYS A 25 23.52 -10.74 -9.97
N GLU A 26 22.91 -9.60 -10.31
CA GLU A 26 22.22 -9.39 -11.58
C GLU A 26 23.16 -8.77 -12.65
N LYS A 27 24.46 -8.66 -12.34
CA LYS A 27 25.54 -8.22 -13.24
C LYS A 27 25.27 -6.87 -13.94
N PHE A 28 24.89 -5.85 -13.17
CA PHE A 28 24.75 -4.49 -13.67
C PHE A 28 25.70 -3.51 -12.97
N ASN A 29 26.01 -2.40 -13.63
CA ASN A 29 26.78 -1.31 -13.01
C ASN A 29 25.87 -0.50 -12.07
N PRO A 30 26.12 -0.47 -10.74
CA PRO A 30 25.26 0.23 -9.80
C PRO A 30 25.21 1.75 -10.04
N LYS A 31 26.20 2.32 -10.74
CA LYS A 31 26.19 3.75 -11.12
C LYS A 31 25.14 4.11 -12.17
N ASN A 32 24.63 3.12 -12.91
CA ASN A 32 23.64 3.34 -13.98
C ASN A 32 22.20 3.21 -13.48
N VAL A 33 21.99 2.91 -12.20
CA VAL A 33 20.65 2.73 -11.63
C VAL A 33 19.97 4.09 -11.44
N LYS A 34 18.91 4.32 -12.21
CA LYS A 34 18.00 5.44 -11.98
C LYS A 34 17.04 5.10 -10.84
N SER A 35 16.92 6.01 -9.88
CA SER A 35 16.11 5.83 -8.67
C SER A 35 15.50 7.17 -8.23
N SER A 36 14.56 7.13 -7.29
CA SER A 36 14.16 8.34 -6.57
C SER A 36 15.30 8.88 -5.71
N TYR A 37 15.14 10.10 -5.20
CA TYR A 37 16.10 10.69 -4.26
C TYR A 37 16.40 9.78 -3.05
N ALA A 38 15.42 8.99 -2.59
CA ALA A 38 15.57 8.06 -1.48
C ALA A 38 16.17 6.69 -1.88
N GLY A 39 16.47 6.46 -3.15
CA GLY A 39 17.03 5.20 -3.66
C GLY A 39 15.99 4.14 -4.04
N ALA A 40 14.72 4.52 -4.20
CA ALA A 40 13.69 3.59 -4.65
C ALA A 40 13.74 3.39 -6.18
N ILE A 41 13.66 2.16 -6.62
CA ILE A 41 13.94 1.71 -7.99
C ILE A 41 12.71 1.08 -8.66
N GLY A 42 12.64 1.17 -9.98
CA GLY A 42 11.60 0.51 -10.78
C GLY A 42 10.23 1.17 -10.77
N LEU A 43 9.31 0.57 -11.52
CA LEU A 43 7.90 1.01 -11.65
C LEU A 43 7.17 0.99 -10.30
N GLY A 44 7.51 0.03 -9.44
CA GLY A 44 6.96 -0.10 -8.09
C GLY A 44 7.65 0.78 -7.04
N GLN A 45 8.74 1.47 -7.35
CA GLN A 45 9.53 2.21 -6.36
C GLN A 45 9.94 1.33 -5.16
N PHE A 46 10.50 0.15 -5.44
CA PHE A 46 11.03 -0.73 -4.41
C PHE A 46 12.34 -0.17 -3.86
N MET A 47 12.54 -0.26 -2.54
CA MET A 47 13.88 -0.13 -1.98
C MET A 47 14.73 -1.36 -2.36
N PRO A 48 16.07 -1.26 -2.43
CA PRO A 48 16.93 -2.41 -2.74
C PRO A 48 16.66 -3.65 -1.88
N SER A 49 16.44 -3.48 -0.58
CA SER A 49 16.09 -4.61 0.29
C SER A 49 14.73 -5.25 -0.04
N SER A 50 13.74 -4.44 -0.45
CA SER A 50 12.44 -4.93 -0.91
C SER A 50 12.56 -5.74 -2.19
N TYR A 51 13.49 -5.39 -3.08
CA TYR A 51 13.76 -6.19 -4.27
C TYR A 51 14.14 -7.62 -3.88
N ASP A 52 15.08 -7.80 -2.96
CA ASP A 52 15.55 -9.14 -2.57
C ASP A 52 14.44 -10.00 -1.98
N LEU A 53 13.54 -9.39 -1.20
CA LEU A 53 12.46 -10.09 -0.50
C LEU A 53 11.25 -10.39 -1.39
N PHE A 54 10.97 -9.54 -2.37
CA PHE A 54 9.67 -9.53 -3.04
C PHE A 54 9.73 -9.59 -4.57
N ALA A 55 10.88 -9.32 -5.20
CA ALA A 55 10.98 -9.35 -6.66
C ALA A 55 10.73 -10.77 -7.21
N VAL A 56 9.94 -10.87 -8.28
CA VAL A 56 9.56 -12.11 -8.97
C VAL A 56 9.88 -11.96 -10.46
N ASP A 57 10.49 -13.01 -11.02
CA ASP A 57 10.68 -13.19 -12.47
C ASP A 57 9.38 -13.83 -12.95
N PHE A 58 8.49 -13.01 -13.51
CA PHE A 58 7.14 -13.42 -13.87
C PHE A 58 7.03 -13.79 -15.34
N ASN A 59 7.81 -13.14 -16.21
CA ASN A 59 7.91 -13.50 -17.62
C ASN A 59 8.84 -14.71 -17.88
N LYS A 60 9.55 -15.20 -16.85
CA LYS A 60 10.45 -16.37 -16.87
C LYS A 60 11.63 -16.19 -17.82
N ASP A 61 12.15 -14.97 -17.94
CA ASP A 61 13.33 -14.68 -18.76
C ASP A 61 14.66 -14.91 -18.02
N GLY A 62 14.58 -15.36 -16.76
CA GLY A 62 15.73 -15.64 -15.90
C GLY A 62 16.18 -14.42 -15.09
N ARG A 63 15.52 -13.26 -15.23
CA ARG A 63 15.82 -12.02 -14.50
C ARG A 63 14.59 -11.50 -13.79
N ARG A 64 14.78 -10.93 -12.61
CA ARG A 64 13.68 -10.27 -11.86
C ARG A 64 13.76 -8.77 -12.14
N SER A 65 13.21 -8.31 -13.25
CA SER A 65 13.33 -6.91 -13.66
C SER A 65 12.16 -6.06 -13.14
N ILE A 66 12.34 -5.34 -12.04
CA ILE A 66 11.34 -4.39 -11.53
C ILE A 66 11.09 -3.16 -12.44
N GLN A 67 11.79 -3.08 -13.58
CA GLN A 67 11.55 -2.11 -14.64
C GLN A 67 10.58 -2.64 -15.70
N THR A 68 10.47 -3.96 -15.85
CA THR A 68 9.54 -4.60 -16.77
C THR A 68 8.15 -4.67 -16.13
N THR A 69 7.11 -4.32 -16.88
CA THR A 69 5.74 -4.25 -16.37
C THR A 69 5.26 -5.58 -15.76
N SER A 70 5.55 -6.72 -16.40
CA SER A 70 5.14 -8.06 -15.93
C SER A 70 5.68 -8.37 -14.53
N ASP A 71 7.00 -8.20 -14.38
CA ASP A 71 7.72 -8.49 -13.14
C ASP A 71 7.38 -7.48 -12.06
N ALA A 72 7.22 -6.20 -12.41
CA ALA A 72 6.80 -5.17 -11.47
C ALA A 72 5.41 -5.49 -10.88
N ILE A 73 4.43 -5.86 -11.71
CA ILE A 73 3.09 -6.23 -11.25
C ILE A 73 3.15 -7.45 -10.33
N ALA A 74 3.87 -8.51 -10.74
CA ALA A 74 3.99 -9.72 -9.94
C ALA A 74 4.74 -9.49 -8.62
N SER A 75 5.79 -8.66 -8.64
CA SER A 75 6.57 -8.28 -7.46
C SER A 75 5.73 -7.47 -6.46
N ILE A 76 4.91 -6.53 -6.95
CA ILE A 76 3.94 -5.81 -6.12
C ILE A 76 2.92 -6.79 -5.53
N ALA A 77 2.35 -7.69 -6.33
CA ALA A 77 1.43 -8.71 -5.83
C ALA A 77 2.06 -9.61 -4.76
N ASN A 78 3.32 -10.03 -4.95
CA ASN A 78 4.08 -10.82 -3.98
C ASN A 78 4.35 -10.02 -2.69
N TYR A 79 4.71 -8.73 -2.81
CA TYR A 79 4.83 -7.82 -1.67
C TYR A 79 3.54 -7.80 -0.83
N PHE A 80 2.40 -7.60 -1.46
CA PHE A 80 1.10 -7.57 -0.77
C PHE A 80 0.78 -8.92 -0.11
N LYS A 81 0.99 -10.04 -0.83
CA LYS A 81 0.79 -11.39 -0.30
C LYS A 81 1.65 -11.65 0.94
N LYS A 82 2.96 -11.38 0.87
CA LYS A 82 3.90 -11.57 1.98
C LYS A 82 3.63 -10.65 3.17
N ASN A 83 3.08 -9.46 2.93
CA ASN A 83 2.65 -8.52 3.96
C ASN A 83 1.23 -8.82 4.52
N GLY A 84 0.66 -9.97 4.16
CA GLY A 84 -0.55 -10.50 4.81
C GLY A 84 -1.87 -10.07 4.17
N TRP A 85 -1.85 -9.67 2.89
CA TRP A 85 -3.07 -9.47 2.10
C TRP A 85 -3.95 -10.72 2.16
N ARG A 86 -5.26 -10.52 2.33
CA ARG A 86 -6.25 -11.59 2.33
C ARG A 86 -7.13 -11.45 1.08
N LYS A 87 -7.03 -12.42 0.18
CA LYS A 87 -7.82 -12.45 -1.06
C LYS A 87 -9.31 -12.45 -0.73
N GLY A 88 -10.10 -11.68 -1.47
CA GLY A 88 -11.55 -11.58 -1.28
C GLY A 88 -12.00 -10.70 -0.12
N GLU A 89 -11.12 -10.42 0.87
CA GLU A 89 -11.47 -9.48 1.93
C GLU A 89 -11.49 -8.04 1.42
N VAL A 90 -12.47 -7.29 1.90
CA VAL A 90 -12.66 -5.90 1.58
C VAL A 90 -11.56 -4.99 2.15
N VAL A 91 -11.37 -3.80 1.57
CA VAL A 91 -10.29 -2.86 1.92
C VAL A 91 -10.77 -1.75 2.87
N ALA A 92 -11.59 -0.81 2.39
CA ALA A 92 -12.26 0.17 3.24
C ALA A 92 -13.70 0.46 2.79
N THR A 93 -14.53 0.93 3.72
CA THR A 93 -15.89 1.44 3.44
C THR A 93 -16.13 2.76 4.13
N ARG A 94 -16.89 3.65 3.48
CA ARG A 94 -17.28 4.93 4.04
C ARG A 94 -18.34 4.69 5.11
N VAL A 95 -18.25 5.42 6.20
CA VAL A 95 -19.20 5.33 7.32
C VAL A 95 -19.82 6.69 7.64
N SER A 96 -21.05 6.67 8.11
CA SER A 96 -21.70 7.83 8.71
C SER A 96 -21.26 8.01 10.16
N TYR A 97 -21.37 9.25 10.66
CA TYR A 97 -21.28 9.60 12.08
C TYR A 97 -22.05 10.91 12.31
N LYS A 98 -22.32 11.27 13.58
CA LYS A 98 -23.03 12.52 13.94
C LYS A 98 -22.09 13.73 13.93
N GLY A 99 -22.47 14.78 13.20
CA GLY A 99 -21.79 16.07 13.12
C GLY A 99 -20.78 16.18 11.97
N ASP A 100 -20.19 17.36 11.79
CA ASP A 100 -19.28 17.62 10.67
C ASP A 100 -17.83 17.28 10.97
N ARG A 101 -17.40 17.27 12.24
CA ARG A 101 -16.01 16.95 12.62
C ARG A 101 -15.93 15.75 13.54
N TYR A 102 -14.97 14.87 13.31
CA TYR A 102 -14.77 13.67 14.12
C TYR A 102 -13.53 13.76 15.01
N ASN A 103 -13.75 13.88 16.32
CA ASN A 103 -12.70 13.93 17.35
C ASN A 103 -12.90 12.93 18.49
N LYS A 104 -13.95 12.09 18.45
CA LYS A 104 -14.36 11.21 19.56
C LYS A 104 -13.39 10.05 19.84
N ARG A 105 -12.60 9.63 18.85
CA ARG A 105 -11.61 8.54 18.99
C ARG A 105 -10.38 8.81 18.13
N LYS A 106 -9.25 8.20 18.51
CA LYS A 106 -8.02 8.24 17.71
C LYS A 106 -8.25 7.61 16.34
N THR A 107 -7.84 8.31 15.28
CA THR A 107 -7.99 7.89 13.89
C THR A 107 -6.63 7.53 13.27
N GLY A 108 -6.65 6.86 12.13
CA GLY A 108 -5.48 6.40 11.40
C GLY A 108 -5.25 4.89 11.48
N TYR A 109 -4.32 4.41 10.65
CA TYR A 109 -4.14 2.98 10.41
C TYR A 109 -3.52 2.19 11.58
N LYS A 110 -3.04 2.87 12.63
CA LYS A 110 -2.43 2.22 13.81
C LYS A 110 -3.45 1.78 14.85
N HIS A 111 -4.66 2.34 14.85
CA HIS A 111 -5.67 2.10 15.89
C HIS A 111 -6.75 1.15 15.38
N LYS A 112 -6.98 0.04 16.10
CA LYS A 112 -7.99 -0.97 15.78
C LYS A 112 -9.09 -0.96 16.85
N TYR A 113 -10.34 -1.08 16.41
CA TYR A 113 -11.52 -1.08 17.27
C TYR A 113 -12.42 -2.27 16.95
N SER A 114 -13.09 -2.79 17.98
CA SER A 114 -14.25 -3.68 17.75
C SER A 114 -15.40 -2.84 17.20
N ARG A 115 -16.16 -3.37 16.24
CA ARG A 115 -17.30 -2.63 15.65
C ARG A 115 -18.38 -2.30 16.70
N ASN A 116 -18.62 -3.18 17.65
CA ASN A 116 -19.62 -2.96 18.72
C ASN A 116 -19.25 -1.76 19.61
N SER A 117 -17.96 -1.41 19.71
CA SER A 117 -17.50 -0.23 20.46
C SER A 117 -17.68 1.10 19.71
N LEU A 118 -18.03 1.06 18.42
CA LEU A 118 -18.17 2.21 17.53
C LEU A 118 -19.64 2.60 17.34
N VAL A 119 -20.37 2.74 18.45
CA VAL A 119 -21.80 3.09 18.46
C VAL A 119 -22.03 4.41 17.68
N GLY A 120 -23.06 4.42 16.83
CA GLY A 120 -23.40 5.58 16.00
C GLY A 120 -22.49 5.80 14.78
N ILE A 121 -21.59 4.86 14.48
CA ILE A 121 -20.78 4.85 13.26
C ILE A 121 -21.17 3.65 12.43
N THR A 122 -21.73 3.86 11.24
CA THR A 122 -22.29 2.76 10.42
C THR A 122 -21.87 2.86 8.97
N PRO A 123 -21.53 1.75 8.28
CA PRO A 123 -21.25 1.76 6.85
C PRO A 123 -22.42 2.28 6.02
N TYR A 124 -22.14 3.14 5.05
CA TYR A 124 -23.13 3.53 4.03
C TYR A 124 -23.51 2.32 3.16
N ASN A 125 -22.51 1.54 2.74
CA ASN A 125 -22.75 0.29 2.05
C ASN A 125 -23.10 -0.82 3.06
N LYS A 126 -24.38 -1.18 3.14
CA LYS A 126 -24.89 -2.25 4.03
C LYS A 126 -24.38 -3.65 3.64
N LEU A 127 -23.96 -3.85 2.39
CA LEU A 127 -23.35 -5.11 1.91
C LEU A 127 -21.89 -5.27 2.32
N TRP A 128 -21.34 -4.31 3.08
CA TRP A 128 -19.98 -4.41 3.59
C TRP A 128 -19.84 -5.57 4.59
N SER A 129 -19.22 -6.66 4.12
CA SER A 129 -18.94 -7.85 4.92
C SER A 129 -17.48 -7.86 5.39
N TYR A 130 -17.28 -7.49 6.66
CA TYR A 130 -16.00 -7.67 7.35
C TYR A 130 -16.23 -7.92 8.84
N ASN A 131 -15.77 -9.07 9.30
CA ASN A 131 -16.02 -9.58 10.66
C ASN A 131 -14.90 -9.25 11.65
N GLY A 132 -13.78 -8.70 11.17
CA GLY A 132 -12.63 -8.34 12.01
C GLY A 132 -12.74 -6.95 12.66
N LYS A 133 -11.77 -6.65 13.55
CA LYS A 133 -11.56 -5.28 14.06
C LYS A 133 -11.23 -4.31 12.92
N VAL A 134 -11.81 -3.12 12.97
CA VAL A 134 -11.67 -2.07 11.96
C VAL A 134 -10.77 -0.93 12.45
N ARG A 135 -10.22 -0.16 11.53
CA ARG A 135 -9.50 1.09 11.79
C ARG A 135 -10.40 2.26 11.42
N LEU A 136 -10.41 3.31 12.23
CA LEU A 136 -11.10 4.56 11.86
C LEU A 136 -10.16 5.42 11.04
N ILE A 137 -10.42 5.56 9.75
CA ILE A 137 -9.63 6.40 8.87
C ILE A 137 -10.39 7.70 8.63
N LYS A 138 -9.76 8.81 9.02
CA LYS A 138 -10.30 10.16 8.85
C LYS A 138 -9.61 10.83 7.69
N LEU A 139 -10.37 11.44 6.79
CA LEU A 139 -9.86 12.33 5.75
C LEU A 139 -10.45 13.71 5.99
N ASP A 140 -9.58 14.70 6.12
CA ASP A 140 -9.98 16.07 6.39
C ASP A 140 -10.53 16.71 5.11
N ARG A 141 -11.76 17.22 5.14
CA ARG A 141 -12.32 18.08 4.08
C ARG A 141 -12.50 19.50 4.60
N LYS A 142 -12.75 20.43 3.67
CA LYS A 142 -12.85 21.86 3.98
C LYS A 142 -13.85 22.14 5.11
N ASN A 143 -15.05 21.58 5.03
CA ASN A 143 -16.14 21.87 5.99
C ASN A 143 -16.55 20.68 6.87
N TYR A 144 -16.09 19.47 6.55
CA TYR A 144 -16.44 18.25 7.29
C TYR A 144 -15.30 17.23 7.25
N ASP A 145 -15.39 16.15 8.02
CA ASP A 145 -14.48 15.01 7.92
C ASP A 145 -15.17 13.83 7.23
N GLU A 146 -14.44 13.13 6.37
CA GLU A 146 -14.86 11.79 5.97
C GLU A 146 -14.33 10.76 6.95
N LEU A 147 -15.21 9.85 7.38
CA LEU A 147 -14.83 8.72 8.20
C LEU A 147 -15.02 7.42 7.42
N TRP A 148 -14.05 6.51 7.59
CA TRP A 148 -14.03 5.22 6.92
C TRP A 148 -13.65 4.12 7.91
N TYR A 149 -14.23 2.94 7.71
CA TYR A 149 -13.70 1.71 8.28
C TYR A 149 -12.65 1.13 7.35
N GLY A 150 -11.40 1.09 7.82
CA GLY A 150 -10.32 0.34 7.18
C GLY A 150 -10.22 -1.08 7.73
N ALA A 151 -10.36 -2.08 6.87
CA ALA A 151 -10.19 -3.49 7.21
C ALA A 151 -8.69 -3.88 7.32
N LYS A 152 -8.39 -5.17 7.40
CA LYS A 152 -7.00 -5.67 7.39
C LYS A 152 -6.27 -5.27 6.10
N ASN A 153 -6.90 -5.46 4.94
CA ASN A 153 -6.27 -5.15 3.65
C ASN A 153 -5.93 -3.66 3.49
N PHE A 154 -6.69 -2.73 4.08
CA PHE A 154 -6.30 -1.32 4.14
C PHE A 154 -4.95 -1.13 4.83
N TYR A 155 -4.73 -1.80 5.95
CA TYR A 155 -3.45 -1.76 6.64
C TYR A 155 -2.30 -2.38 5.84
N VAL A 156 -2.57 -3.42 5.05
CA VAL A 156 -1.56 -4.01 4.16
C VAL A 156 -1.09 -2.97 3.14
N ILE A 157 -1.98 -2.15 2.56
CA ILE A 157 -1.59 -1.04 1.67
C ILE A 157 -0.67 -0.05 2.40
N THR A 158 -0.94 0.25 3.67
CA THR A 158 -0.06 1.15 4.44
C THR A 158 1.33 0.57 4.70
N ARG A 159 1.57 -0.73 4.49
CA ARG A 159 2.94 -1.28 4.60
C ARG A 159 3.83 -0.78 3.48
N TYR A 160 3.25 -0.54 2.30
CA TYR A 160 3.96 0.01 1.15
C TYR A 160 4.43 1.45 1.40
N ASN A 161 3.56 2.27 1.99
CA ASN A 161 3.88 3.59 2.51
C ASN A 161 3.02 3.88 3.74
N HIS A 162 3.67 4.22 4.86
CA HIS A 162 3.11 4.39 6.21
C HIS A 162 2.16 5.61 6.38
N SER A 163 1.17 5.77 5.49
CA SER A 163 0.23 6.89 5.46
C SER A 163 -1.21 6.44 5.19
N SER A 164 -2.16 6.94 5.98
CA SER A 164 -3.59 6.73 5.76
C SER A 164 -4.06 7.36 4.45
N TYR A 165 -3.57 8.57 4.13
CA TYR A 165 -3.91 9.29 2.91
C TYR A 165 -3.40 8.55 1.67
N TYR A 166 -2.16 8.05 1.71
CA TYR A 166 -1.61 7.21 0.63
C TYR A 166 -2.48 5.97 0.40
N ALA A 167 -2.76 5.21 1.46
CA ALA A 167 -3.52 3.97 1.33
C ALA A 167 -4.96 4.20 0.84
N MET A 168 -5.57 5.32 1.24
CA MET A 168 -6.88 5.71 0.74
C MET A 168 -6.82 6.15 -0.73
N ALA A 169 -5.83 6.93 -1.13
CA ALA A 169 -5.65 7.33 -2.53
C ALA A 169 -5.46 6.11 -3.45
N VAL A 170 -4.59 5.17 -3.06
CA VAL A 170 -4.40 3.89 -3.77
C VAL A 170 -5.72 3.12 -3.87
N HIS A 171 -6.43 2.99 -2.76
CA HIS A 171 -7.71 2.28 -2.74
C HIS A 171 -8.75 2.92 -3.65
N GLN A 172 -8.97 4.23 -3.53
CA GLN A 172 -9.98 4.96 -4.30
C GLN A 172 -9.64 4.98 -5.79
N LEU A 173 -8.36 5.16 -6.15
CA LEU A 173 -7.91 5.09 -7.54
C LEU A 173 -8.17 3.69 -8.13
N ALA A 174 -7.80 2.63 -7.42
CA ALA A 174 -8.04 1.25 -7.86
C ALA A 174 -9.53 0.96 -8.08
N GLN A 175 -10.41 1.46 -7.21
CA GLN A 175 -11.86 1.31 -7.38
C GLN A 175 -12.38 2.10 -8.58
N LYS A 176 -11.88 3.33 -8.82
CA LYS A 176 -12.24 4.11 -10.01
C LYS A 176 -11.81 3.41 -11.30
N ILE A 177 -10.60 2.89 -11.36
CA ILE A 177 -10.09 2.11 -12.51
C ILE A 177 -10.95 0.86 -12.72
N LYS A 178 -11.23 0.08 -11.65
CA LYS A 178 -12.06 -1.12 -11.72
C LYS A 178 -13.47 -0.82 -12.24
N ASN A 179 -14.10 0.24 -11.73
CA ASN A 179 -15.44 0.63 -12.14
C ASN A 179 -15.48 1.12 -13.58
N SER A 180 -14.50 1.94 -13.98
CA SER A 180 -14.34 2.39 -15.37
C SER A 180 -14.17 1.19 -16.32
N TYR A 181 -13.25 0.28 -15.99
CA TYR A 181 -13.04 -0.94 -16.78
C TYR A 181 -14.30 -1.78 -16.91
N LYS A 182 -15.04 -1.98 -15.81
CA LYS A 182 -16.32 -2.72 -15.83
C LYS A 182 -17.38 -2.03 -16.68
N HIS A 183 -17.42 -0.71 -16.67
CA HIS A 183 -18.34 0.06 -17.50
C HIS A 183 -18.01 -0.12 -18.99
N THR A 184 -16.73 -0.09 -19.36
CA THR A 184 -16.28 -0.23 -20.74
C THR A 184 -16.35 -1.66 -21.28
N TYR A 185 -15.96 -2.66 -20.48
CA TYR A 185 -15.72 -4.05 -20.94
C TYR A 185 -16.60 -5.10 -20.25
N GLY A 186 -17.52 -4.70 -19.37
CA GLY A 186 -18.36 -5.63 -18.60
C GLY A 186 -17.63 -6.34 -17.44
N ASN A 187 -18.26 -7.38 -16.87
CA ASN A 187 -17.73 -8.10 -15.70
C ASN A 187 -16.73 -9.21 -16.07
N ILE A 188 -15.60 -8.84 -16.70
CA ILE A 188 -14.55 -9.81 -17.08
C ILE A 188 -13.52 -10.02 -15.96
N LEU A 189 -13.40 -9.09 -15.01
CA LEU A 189 -12.49 -9.19 -13.86
C LEU A 189 -13.11 -10.01 -12.71
N ARG A 190 -12.60 -11.23 -12.49
CA ARG A 190 -12.90 -12.09 -11.32
C ARG A 190 -12.16 -11.65 -10.07
#